data_AF-A0A9E4Y3U2-F1
#
_entry.id   AF-A0A9E4Y3U2-F1
#
_cell.length_a   1.000
_cell.length_b   1.000
_cell.length_c   1.000
_cell.angle_alpha   90.00
_cell.angle_beta   90.00
_cell.angle_gamma   90.00
#
_symmetry.space_group_name_H-M   'P 1'
#
loop_
_entity.id
_entity.type
_entity.pdbx_description
1 polymer ?
#
loop_
_entity_poly.entity_id
_entity_poly.type
_entity_poly.pdbx_seq_one_letter_code
_entity_poly.pdbx_strand_id
1 'polypeptide(L)'
;MVADLFHYGHMNFLRQARKHGDFLLVGVHSDEAVMVYKRRPIFSMEERVASVEGCRWVDEVVANAPLTIDREWIEKHGIDLVMHGDDFS
;
A
#
# COMPACT_ATOMS: atom_id res chain seq x y z
N MET A 1 2.18 -1.41 -1.26
CA MET A 1 2.53 -0.42 -2.31
C MET A 1 3.75 0.40 -1.89
N VAL A 2 4.45 1.03 -2.83
CA VAL A 2 5.57 1.95 -2.51
C VAL A 2 5.04 3.32 -2.05
N ALA A 3 4.08 3.90 -2.80
CA ALA A 3 3.48 5.21 -2.52
C ALA A 3 4.45 6.41 -2.49
N ASP A 4 5.61 6.29 -3.13
CA ASP A 4 6.55 7.42 -3.28
C ASP A 4 5.97 8.49 -4.20
N LEU A 5 6.26 9.77 -3.92
CA LEU A 5 5.65 10.92 -4.59
C LEU A 5 4.11 10.79 -4.72
N PHE A 6 3.41 10.63 -3.59
CA PHE A 6 1.99 10.31 -3.58
C PHE A 6 1.13 11.32 -4.38
N HIS A 7 0.42 10.84 -5.40
CA HIS A 7 -0.30 11.67 -6.37
C HIS A 7 -1.67 11.10 -6.76
N TYR A 8 -2.38 11.78 -7.67
CA TYR A 8 -3.74 11.41 -8.11
C TYR A 8 -3.90 9.94 -8.50
N GLY A 9 -2.96 9.36 -9.24
CA GLY A 9 -2.98 7.93 -9.59
C GLY A 9 -3.15 7.00 -8.38
N HIS A 10 -2.35 7.20 -7.32
CA HIS A 10 -2.47 6.43 -6.08
C HIS A 10 -3.82 6.66 -5.40
N MET A 11 -4.26 7.92 -5.27
CA MET A 11 -5.56 8.25 -4.68
C MET A 11 -6.72 7.62 -5.45
N ASN A 12 -6.67 7.64 -6.79
CA ASN A 12 -7.72 7.06 -7.61
C ASN A 12 -7.73 5.53 -7.51
N PHE A 13 -6.56 4.87 -7.45
CA PHE A 13 -6.49 3.44 -7.19
C PHE A 13 -7.15 3.08 -5.84
N LEU A 14 -6.77 3.77 -4.77
CA LEU A 14 -7.34 3.55 -3.43
C LEU A 14 -8.85 3.84 -3.40
N ARG A 15 -9.30 4.87 -4.12
CA ARG A 15 -10.73 5.16 -4.30
C ARG A 15 -11.49 4.03 -4.99
N GLN A 16 -10.90 3.38 -5.99
CA GLN A 16 -11.52 2.22 -6.62
C GLN A 16 -11.51 1.02 -5.67
N ALA A 17 -10.38 0.77 -5.00
CA ALA A 17 -10.26 -0.31 -4.03
C ALA A 17 -11.32 -0.22 -2.92
N ARG A 18 -11.58 0.98 -2.39
CA ARG A 18 -12.60 1.23 -1.37
C ARG A 18 -14.03 0.85 -1.79
N LYS A 19 -14.31 0.68 -3.09
CA LYS A 19 -15.64 0.24 -3.57
C LYS A 19 -15.89 -1.25 -3.39
N HIS A 20 -14.85 -2.04 -3.10
CA HIS A 20 -14.93 -3.48 -2.99
C HIS A 20 -15.05 -3.98 -1.54
N GLY A 21 -15.15 -3.07 -0.56
CA GLY A 21 -15.31 -3.43 0.84
C GLY A 21 -15.55 -2.23 1.74
N ASP A 22 -15.90 -2.53 2.98
CA ASP A 22 -16.24 -1.52 3.99
C ASP A 22 -15.04 -1.02 4.80
N PHE A 23 -13.86 -1.61 4.60
CA PHE A 23 -12.60 -1.24 5.24
C PHE A 23 -11.44 -1.41 4.27
N LEU A 24 -10.56 -0.41 4.16
CA LEU A 24 -9.38 -0.43 3.29
C LEU A 24 -8.10 -0.30 4.12
N LEU A 25 -7.41 -1.42 4.28
CA LEU A 25 -6.06 -1.51 4.83
C LEU A 25 -5.03 -1.37 3.71
N VAL A 26 -4.05 -0.48 3.88
CA VAL A 26 -2.99 -0.26 2.89
C VAL A 26 -1.62 -0.56 3.48
N GLY A 27 -0.91 -1.53 2.91
CA GLY A 27 0.47 -1.82 3.27
C GLY A 27 1.46 -0.91 2.55
N VAL A 28 2.40 -0.31 3.27
CA VAL A 28 3.52 0.48 2.72
C VAL A 28 4.84 -0.26 2.94
N HIS A 29 5.61 -0.46 1.87
CA HIS A 29 6.90 -1.18 1.95
C HIS A 29 8.00 -0.31 2.55
N SER A 30 8.94 -0.94 3.27
CA SER A 30 10.15 -0.30 3.76
C SER A 30 11.08 0.10 2.62
N ASP A 31 11.98 1.05 2.86
CA ASP A 31 12.98 1.47 1.86
C ASP A 31 13.85 0.29 1.42
N GLU A 32 14.26 -0.56 2.36
CA GLU A 32 15.08 -1.75 2.13
C GLU A 32 14.37 -2.74 1.22
N ALA A 33 13.08 -3.01 1.48
CA ALA A 33 12.28 -3.89 0.65
C ALA A 33 12.15 -3.35 -0.78
N VAL A 34 11.94 -2.04 -0.94
CA VAL A 34 11.82 -1.39 -2.26
C VAL A 34 13.12 -1.47 -3.06
N MET A 35 14.25 -1.27 -2.39
CA MET A 35 15.58 -1.27 -3.02
C MET A 35 15.99 -2.63 -3.62
N VAL A 36 15.31 -3.72 -3.26
CA VAL A 36 15.57 -5.06 -3.83
C VAL A 36 15.18 -5.14 -5.31
N TYR A 37 14.20 -4.36 -5.76
CA TYR A 37 13.65 -4.48 -7.12
C TYR A 37 13.53 -3.15 -7.88
N LYS A 38 13.59 -2.00 -7.21
CA LYS A 38 13.55 -0.66 -7.83
C LYS A 38 14.50 0.30 -7.10
N ARG A 39 14.66 1.52 -7.63
CA ARG A 39 15.46 2.57 -6.98
C ARG A 39 14.91 2.91 -5.59
N ARG A 40 15.78 3.43 -4.72
CA ARG A 40 15.38 3.98 -3.43
C ARG A 40 14.28 5.05 -3.59
N PRO A 41 13.21 5.03 -2.77
CA PRO A 41 12.22 6.10 -2.73
C PRO A 41 12.86 7.48 -2.46
N ILE A 42 12.20 8.53 -2.94
CA ILE A 42 12.58 9.93 -2.66
C ILE A 42 12.14 10.30 -1.24
N PHE A 43 10.91 9.97 -0.88
CA PHE A 43 10.38 10.17 0.47
C PHE A 43 10.70 9.00 1.39
N SER A 44 10.93 9.31 2.67
CA SER A 44 11.12 8.29 3.71
C SER A 44 9.87 7.42 3.84
N MET A 45 10.01 6.24 4.43
CA MET A 45 8.85 5.38 4.69
C MET A 45 7.78 6.10 5.53
N GLU A 46 8.20 6.87 6.53
CA GLU A 46 7.30 7.63 7.40
C GLU A 46 6.53 8.69 6.62
N GLU A 47 7.19 9.43 5.72
CA GLU A 47 6.55 10.42 4.85
C GLU A 47 5.54 9.76 3.89
N ARG A 48 5.88 8.58 3.37
CA ARG A 48 4.98 7.79 2.49
C ARG A 48 3.78 7.25 3.27
N VAL A 49 3.99 6.73 4.48
CA VAL A 49 2.91 6.29 5.38
C VAL A 49 1.96 7.44 5.67
N ALA A 50 2.49 8.59 6.13
CA ALA A 50 1.67 9.76 6.44
C ALA A 50 0.88 10.27 5.23
N SER A 51 1.47 10.21 4.03
CA SER A 51 0.79 10.58 2.79
C SER A 51 -0.39 9.66 2.48
N VAL A 52 -0.23 8.35 2.71
CA VAL A 52 -1.30 7.35 2.49
C VAL A 52 -2.37 7.46 3.59
N GLU A 53 -1.99 7.67 4.85
CA GLU A 53 -2.94 7.89 5.97
C GLU A 53 -3.82 9.12 5.75
N GLY A 54 -3.28 10.19 5.14
CA GLY A 54 -4.05 11.38 4.79
C GLY A 54 -5.07 11.18 3.66
N CYS A 55 -5.06 10.01 3.00
CA CYS A 55 -5.98 9.70 1.92
C CYS A 55 -7.35 9.31 2.49
N ARG A 56 -8.40 10.12 2.25
CA ARG A 56 -9.79 9.92 2.73
C ARG A 56 -10.38 8.50 2.56
N TRP A 57 -9.85 7.71 1.63
CA TRP A 57 -10.36 6.39 1.27
C TRP A 57 -9.70 5.26 2.04
N VAL A 58 -8.62 5.56 2.79
CA VAL A 58 -7.84 4.61 3.57
C VAL A 58 -8.33 4.64 5.01
N ASP A 59 -8.59 3.47 5.57
CA ASP A 59 -9.03 3.33 6.96
C ASP A 59 -7.83 3.02 7.88
N GLU A 60 -6.85 2.24 7.39
CA GLU A 60 -5.63 1.90 8.15
C GLU A 60 -4.41 1.76 7.23
N VAL A 61 -3.23 2.15 7.72
CA VAL A 61 -1.96 1.95 7.04
C VAL A 61 -1.04 1.05 7.87
N VAL A 62 -0.48 0.02 7.24
CA VAL A 62 0.51 -0.86 7.86
C VAL A 62 1.89 -0.57 7.26
N ALA A 63 2.79 -0.06 8.09
CA ALA A 63 4.19 0.14 7.71
C ALA A 63 4.92 -1.20 7.62
N ASN A 64 6.06 -1.23 6.91
CA ASN A 64 6.87 -2.43 6.69
C ASN A 64 6.09 -3.63 6.11
N ALA A 65 5.12 -3.37 5.23
CA ALA A 65 4.35 -4.43 4.59
C ALA A 65 5.24 -5.30 3.68
N PRO A 66 5.05 -6.62 3.64
CA PRO A 66 5.85 -7.51 2.81
C PRO A 66 5.59 -7.26 1.32
N LEU A 67 6.55 -7.59 0.46
CA LEU A 67 6.40 -7.49 -1.00
C LEU A 67 5.41 -8.52 -1.54
N THR A 68 5.49 -9.74 -1.02
CA THR A 68 4.57 -10.83 -1.34
C THR A 68 3.64 -11.04 -0.17
N ILE A 69 2.33 -10.97 -0.43
CA ILE A 69 1.32 -11.27 0.56
C ILE A 69 1.14 -12.79 0.64
N ASP A 70 1.40 -13.37 1.80
CA ASP A 70 1.18 -14.78 2.06
C ASP A 70 -0.10 -15.03 2.88
N ARG A 71 -0.40 -16.31 3.11
CA ARG A 71 -1.60 -16.71 3.84
C ARG A 71 -1.58 -16.27 5.31
N GLU A 72 -0.42 -16.30 5.96
CA GLU A 72 -0.28 -15.87 7.35
C GLU A 72 -0.60 -14.38 7.48
N TRP A 73 -0.13 -13.56 6.54
CA TRP A 73 -0.43 -12.13 6.50
C TRP A 73 -1.92 -11.85 6.31
N ILE A 74 -2.56 -12.59 5.41
CA ILE A 74 -4.00 -12.51 5.14
C ILE A 74 -4.80 -12.84 6.40
N GLU A 75 -4.49 -13.96 7.05
CA GLU A 75 -5.18 -14.41 8.25
C GLU A 75 -4.95 -13.45 9.44
N LYS A 76 -3.71 -12.97 9.61
CA LYS A 76 -3.34 -12.04 10.70
C LYS A 76 -4.11 -10.72 10.65
N HIS A 77 -4.36 -10.18 9.44
CA HIS A 77 -5.03 -8.90 9.27
C HIS A 77 -6.50 -9.04 8.84
N GLY A 78 -7.04 -10.26 8.78
CA GLY A 78 -8.43 -10.51 8.38
C GLY A 78 -8.75 -10.01 6.98
N ILE A 79 -7.87 -10.24 6.01
CA ILE A 79 -8.02 -9.73 4.63
C ILE A 79 -8.93 -10.66 3.82
N ASP A 80 -10.06 -10.16 3.34
CA ASP A 80 -10.95 -10.91 2.44
C ASP A 80 -10.55 -10.80 0.96
N LEU A 81 -9.98 -9.67 0.57
CA LEU A 81 -9.63 -9.34 -0.82
C LEU A 81 -8.32 -8.57 -0.89
N VAL A 82 -7.40 -9.03 -1.76
CA VAL A 82 -6.17 -8.31 -2.10
C VAL A 82 -6.34 -7.66 -3.47
N MET A 83 -6.05 -6.36 -3.56
CA MET A 83 -6.14 -5.61 -4.81
C MET A 83 -4.78 -5.07 -5.22
N HIS A 84 -4.45 -5.21 -6.50
CA HIS A 84 -3.27 -4.64 -7.13
C HIS A 84 -3.66 -4.03 -8.48
N GLY A 85 -2.83 -3.12 -9.01
CA GLY A 85 -2.97 -2.65 -10.38
C GLY A 85 -2.68 -3.78 -11.37
N ASP A 86 -3.19 -3.67 -12.59
CA ASP A 86 -3.03 -4.66 -13.67
C ASP A 86 -1.64 -4.68 -14.32
N ASP A 87 -0.66 -4.02 -13.71
CA ASP A 87 0.71 -3.99 -14.17
C ASP A 87 1.39 -5.35 -13.99
N PHE A 88 1.67 -6.03 -15.11
CA PHE A 88 2.66 -7.10 -15.17
C PHE A 88 4.05 -6.47 -15.31
N SER A 89 4.69 -6.11 -14.19
CA SER A 89 6.11 -5.75 -14.14
C SER A 89 6.90 -6.76 -13.33
#